data_AF-A0A3L6JRD9-F1
#
_entry.id   AF-A0A3L6JRD9-F1
#
_cell.length_a   1.000
_cell.length_b   1.000
_cell.length_c   1.000
_cell.angle_alpha   90.00
_cell.angle_beta   90.00
_cell.angle_gamma   90.00
#
_symmetry.space_group_name_H-M   'P 1'
#
loop_
_entity.id
_entity.type
_entity.pdbx_description
1 polymer ?
#
loop_
_entity_poly.entity_id
_entity_poly.type
_entity_poly.pdbx_seq_one_letter_code
_entity_poly.pdbx_strand_id
1 'polypeptide(L)' 'MAGKVWSYITETLEKEGACHFSLLDPDPLKNTDETLVQMATLAEKAGSDAIMIGGSTIFGNIDATVKAISDAAEIP' A
#
# COMPACT_ATOMS: atom_id res chain seq x y z
N MET A 1 -18.40 -12.87 -8.74
CA MET A 1 -17.29 -13.37 -7.90
C MET A 1 -16.60 -12.16 -7.28
N ALA A 2 -16.18 -12.26 -6.03
CA ALA A 2 -15.34 -11.22 -5.43
C ALA A 2 -13.98 -11.13 -6.16
N GLY A 3 -13.38 -9.94 -6.20
CA GLY A 3 -12.06 -9.73 -6.78
C GLY A 3 -10.95 -10.25 -5.86
N LYS A 4 -9.76 -10.52 -6.43
CA LYS A 4 -8.63 -11.12 -5.70
C LYS A 4 -8.25 -10.36 -4.42
N VAL A 5 -8.20 -9.03 -4.49
CA VAL A 5 -7.86 -8.16 -3.34
C VAL A 5 -8.93 -8.25 -2.25
N TRP A 6 -10.22 -8.22 -2.63
CA TRP A 6 -11.32 -8.35 -1.67
C TRP A 6 -11.27 -9.70 -0.96
N SER A 7 -11.09 -10.79 -1.71
CA SER A 7 -10.95 -12.13 -1.16
C SER A 7 -9.78 -12.21 -0.17
N TYR A 8 -8.60 -11.71 -0.53
CA TYR A 8 -7.44 -11.66 0.36
C TYR A 8 -7.76 -10.94 1.67
N ILE A 9 -8.31 -9.72 1.59
CA ILE A 9 -8.60 -8.91 2.78
C ILE A 9 -9.61 -9.63 3.69
N THR A 10 -10.68 -10.19 3.13
CA THR A 10 -11.70 -10.87 3.95
C THR A 10 -11.19 -12.16 4.57
N GLU A 11 -10.40 -12.94 3.84
CA GLU A 11 -9.81 -14.18 4.34
C GLU A 11 -8.78 -13.91 5.45
N THR A 12 -7.92 -12.89 5.28
CA THR A 12 -6.97 -12.45 6.30
C THR A 12 -7.70 -11.96 7.55
N LEU A 13 -8.75 -11.15 7.39
CA LEU A 13 -9.55 -10.66 8.51
C LEU A 13 -10.23 -11.79 9.28
N GLU A 14 -10.78 -12.79 8.59
CA GLU A 14 -11.39 -13.97 9.21
C GLU A 14 -10.37 -14.81 9.98
N LYS A 15 -9.14 -14.93 9.46
CA LYS A 15 -8.07 -15.76 10.04
C LYS A 15 -7.35 -15.09 11.21
N GLU A 16 -7.00 -13.81 11.08
CA GLU A 16 -6.15 -13.08 12.02
C GLU A 16 -6.97 -12.19 12.98
N GLY A 17 -8.25 -11.96 12.70
CA GLY A 17 -9.18 -11.15 13.52
C GLY A 17 -9.06 -9.64 13.33
N ALA A 18 -8.01 -9.16 12.68
CA ALA A 18 -7.82 -7.79 12.25
C ALA A 18 -6.90 -7.73 11.03
N CYS A 19 -6.98 -6.64 10.26
CA CYS A 19 -5.97 -6.30 9.27
C CYS A 19 -5.33 -4.96 9.63
N HIS A 20 -4.01 -4.87 9.45
CA HIS A 20 -3.27 -3.62 9.57
C HIS A 20 -2.89 -3.09 8.18
N PHE A 21 -3.38 -1.90 7.84
CA PHE A 21 -3.07 -1.25 6.56
C PHE A 21 -2.24 0.01 6.77
N SER A 22 -1.18 0.17 5.98
CA SER A 22 -0.34 1.37 6.01
C SER A 22 -0.73 2.34 4.91
N LEU A 23 -1.08 3.58 5.28
CA LEU A 23 -1.34 4.65 4.31
C LEU A 23 -0.03 5.40 4.00
N LEU A 24 0.37 5.37 2.74
CA LEU A 24 1.48 6.15 2.22
C LEU A 24 0.94 7.38 1.49
N ASP A 25 1.33 8.57 1.96
CA ASP A 25 0.98 9.85 1.36
C ASP A 25 1.94 10.17 0.19
N PRO A 26 1.48 10.15 -1.08
CA PRO A 26 2.35 10.37 -2.23
C PRO A 26 2.68 11.85 -2.48
N ASP A 27 2.49 12.74 -1.49
CA ASP A 27 2.74 14.18 -1.62
C ASP A 27 4.20 14.42 -2.04
N PRO A 28 4.45 14.93 -3.27
CA PRO A 28 5.81 15.08 -3.79
C PRO A 28 6.61 16.16 -3.06
N LEU A 29 5.97 17.01 -2.25
CA LEU A 29 6.66 17.97 -1.38
C LEU A 29 7.23 17.31 -0.13
N LYS A 30 6.74 16.12 0.24
CA LYS A 30 7.15 15.39 1.45
C LYS A 30 7.92 14.11 1.14
N ASN A 31 7.60 13.45 0.04
CA ASN A 31 8.08 12.11 -0.27
C ASN A 31 8.59 12.02 -1.71
N THR A 32 9.56 11.14 -1.92
CA THR A 32 10.02 10.71 -3.25
C THR A 32 9.55 9.28 -3.51
N ASP A 33 9.56 8.85 -4.78
CA ASP A 33 9.23 7.45 -5.15
C ASP A 33 10.11 6.44 -4.41
N GLU A 34 11.41 6.73 -4.29
CA GLU A 34 12.35 5.86 -3.57
C GLU A 34 11.99 5.73 -2.09
N THR A 35 11.64 6.84 -1.44
CA THR A 35 11.19 6.82 -0.04
C THR A 35 9.88 6.06 0.13
N LEU A 36 8.92 6.22 -0.79
CA LEU A 36 7.64 5.51 -0.74
C LEU A 36 7.83 3.99 -0.93
N VAL A 37 8.68 3.58 -1.87
CA VAL A 37 9.05 2.17 -2.07
C VAL A 37 9.70 1.60 -0.81
N GLN A 38 10.68 2.31 -0.23
CA GLN A 38 11.34 1.88 1.01
C GLN A 38 10.32 1.75 2.16
N MET A 39 9.41 2.70 2.32
CA MET A 39 8.36 2.64 3.34
C MET A 39 7.39 1.47 3.11
N ALA A 40 7.00 1.18 1.88
CA ALA A 40 6.14 0.04 1.55
C ALA A 40 6.81 -1.29 1.94
N THR A 41 8.06 -1.51 1.52
CA THR A 41 8.82 -2.71 1.87
C THR A 41 9.05 -2.83 3.38
N LEU A 42 9.27 -1.72 4.09
CA LEU A 42 9.41 -1.73 5.56
C LEU A 42 8.08 -2.03 6.26
N ALA A 43 6.97 -1.47 5.79
CA ALA A 43 5.64 -1.71 6.32
C ALA A 43 5.22 -3.18 6.15
N GLU A 44 5.47 -3.75 4.97
CA GLU A 44 5.28 -5.19 4.70
C GLU A 44 6.11 -6.04 5.67
N LYS A 45 7.41 -5.76 5.81
CA LYS A 45 8.28 -6.47 6.77
C LYS A 45 7.85 -6.32 8.21
N ALA A 46 7.19 -5.21 8.56
CA ALA A 46 6.66 -4.95 9.89
C ALA A 46 5.31 -5.66 10.15
N GLY A 47 4.71 -6.28 9.13
CA GLY A 47 3.47 -7.05 9.25
C GLY A 47 2.21 -6.32 8.81
N SER A 48 2.31 -5.29 7.96
CA SER A 48 1.12 -4.75 7.29
C SER A 48 0.55 -5.75 6.29
N ASP A 49 -0.78 -5.84 6.23
CA ASP A 49 -1.52 -6.73 5.33
C ASP A 49 -1.83 -6.09 3.97
N ALA A 50 -1.82 -4.75 3.90
CA ALA A 50 -2.01 -4.00 2.66
C ALA A 50 -1.38 -2.60 2.74
N ILE A 51 -1.04 -2.05 1.58
CA ILE A 51 -0.57 -0.68 1.41
C ILE A 51 -1.66 0.16 0.75
N MET A 52 -2.08 1.21 1.45
CA MET A 52 -2.97 2.23 0.89
C MET A 52 -2.14 3.40 0.38
N ILE A 53 -2.57 4.00 -0.73
CA ILE A 53 -1.89 5.15 -1.33
C ILE A 53 -2.87 6.32 -1.40
N GLY A 54 -2.55 7.43 -0.74
CA GLY A 54 -3.40 8.62 -0.69
C GLY A 54 -3.19 9.46 0.57
N GLY A 55 -4.08 10.42 0.81
CA GLY A 55 -4.01 11.29 2.00
C GLY A 55 -3.59 12.74 1.73
N SER A 56 -3.31 13.09 0.47
CA SER A 56 -3.04 14.46 0.05
C SER A 56 -3.85 14.88 -1.17
N THR A 57 -4.01 16.19 -1.31
CA THR A 57 -4.61 16.81 -2.48
C THR A 57 -3.56 16.95 -3.58
N ILE A 58 -3.08 15.82 -4.09
CA ILE A 58 -2.14 15.82 -5.22
C ILE A 58 -2.92 16.10 -6.49
N PHE A 59 -2.58 17.20 -7.16
CA PHE A 59 -2.95 17.44 -8.55
C PHE A 59 -1.92 16.74 -9.43
N GLY A 60 -2.12 15.46 -9.74
CA GLY A 60 -1.14 14.70 -10.53
C GLY A 60 -1.49 13.23 -10.74
N ASN A 61 -0.81 12.61 -11.70
CA ASN A 61 -0.85 11.17 -11.94
C ASN A 61 0.17 10.50 -11.01
N ILE A 62 -0.26 9.51 -10.24
CA ILE A 62 0.57 8.74 -9.29
C ILE A 62 0.85 7.31 -9.78
N ASP A 63 0.46 6.97 -11.01
CA ASP A 63 0.52 5.60 -11.53
C ASP A 63 1.95 5.04 -11.54
N ALA A 64 2.94 5.88 -11.85
CA ALA A 64 4.35 5.49 -11.82
C ALA A 64 4.82 5.14 -10.40
N THR A 65 4.45 5.96 -9.42
CA THR A 65 4.72 5.73 -8.00
C THR A 65 4.02 4.47 -7.49
N VAL A 66 2.73 4.31 -7.81
CA VAL A 66 1.94 3.11 -7.47
C VAL A 66 2.59 1.87 -8.08
N LYS A 67 2.99 1.93 -9.35
CA LYS A 67 3.67 0.82 -10.01
C LYS A 67 4.99 0.48 -9.33
N ALA A 68 5.81 1.47 -8.97
CA ALA A 68 7.07 1.24 -8.28
C ALA A 68 6.87 0.57 -6.92
N ILE A 69 5.83 0.95 -6.18
CA ILE A 69 5.45 0.31 -4.91
C ILE A 69 4.99 -1.14 -5.15
N SER A 70 4.09 -1.37 -6.10
CA SER A 70 3.58 -2.72 -6.42
C SER A 70 4.63 -3.67 -6.97
N ASP A 71 5.70 -3.16 -7.60
CA ASP A 71 6.82 -3.98 -8.06
C ASP A 71 7.75 -4.38 -6.88
N ALA A 72 7.64 -3.73 -5.70
CA ALA A 72 8.53 -3.89 -4.56
C ALA A 72 7.88 -4.48 -3.29
N ALA A 73 6.55 -4.49 -3.20
CA ALA A 73 5.78 -5.11 -2.11
C ALA A 73 4.90 -6.24 -2.67
N GLU A 74 4.79 -7.35 -1.95
CA GLU A 74 3.98 -8.52 -2.37
C GLU A 74 2.54 -8.45 -1.85
N ILE A 75 2.31 -7.66 -0.80
CA ILE A 75 0.98 -7.36 -0.25
C ILE A 75 0.18 -6.40 -1.14
N PRO A 76 -1.15 -6.51 -1.17
CA PRO A 76 -2.03 -5.69 -2.00
C PRO A 76 -2.06 -4.19 -1.62
#